data_AF-A0A1B6W186-F1
#
_entry.id   AF-A0A1B6W186-F1
#
_cell.length_a   1.000
_cell.length_b   1.000
_cell.length_c   1.000
_cell.angle_alpha   90.00
_cell.angle_beta   90.00
_cell.angle_gamma   90.00
#
_symmetry.space_group_name_H-M   'P 1'
#
loop_
_entity.id
_entity.type
_entity.pdbx_description
1 polymer ?
#
loop_
_entity_poly.entity_id
_entity_poly.type
_entity_poly.pdbx_seq_one_letter_code
_entity_poly.pdbx_strand_id
1 'polypeptide(L)'
;MMNALDYIDSPLDSISTNNPYVITEVIELTEENRTKLILIDYLLNNLLNLNNYPYLLGYNLYLKANLSEDKNRISLLEQAKIPFKKATSDFENAMFAKAYLAHIYYDLKEFNHCLDMIEQIPDNYFLKLSSHQNWRDLKIQELKICCLIKLKIFSDFEFILHSYLLKISRSSEHDIPVPIELSNIMKNIK
;
A
#
# COMPACT_ATOMS: atom_id res chain seq x y z
N MET A 1 -16.39 -20.42 -11.12
CA MET A 1 -15.29 -19.78 -10.35
C MET A 1 -15.95 -18.64 -9.62
N MET A 2 -15.99 -18.67 -8.28
CA MET A 2 -16.59 -17.58 -7.49
C MET A 2 -15.70 -16.35 -7.61
N ASN A 3 -16.26 -15.25 -8.10
CA ASN A 3 -15.58 -13.97 -8.27
C ASN A 3 -16.01 -13.01 -7.14
N ALA A 4 -15.15 -12.09 -6.72
CA ALA A 4 -15.49 -11.07 -5.73
C ALA A 4 -16.73 -10.25 -6.13
N LEU A 5 -16.95 -10.04 -7.44
CA LEU A 5 -18.13 -9.36 -7.98
C LEU A 5 -19.45 -10.04 -7.62
N ASP A 6 -19.44 -11.37 -7.39
CA ASP A 6 -20.64 -12.13 -7.04
C ASP A 6 -21.18 -11.77 -5.65
N TYR A 7 -20.41 -11.03 -4.84
CA TYR A 7 -20.72 -10.67 -3.46
C TYR A 7 -20.95 -9.17 -3.25
N ILE A 8 -21.01 -8.35 -4.30
CA ILE A 8 -21.17 -6.89 -4.16
C ILE A 8 -22.44 -6.54 -3.37
N ASP A 9 -23.55 -7.20 -3.67
CA ASP A 9 -24.84 -6.94 -2.99
C ASP A 9 -24.91 -7.54 -1.58
N SER A 10 -24.03 -8.48 -1.25
CA SER A 10 -24.01 -9.17 0.05
C SER A 10 -22.57 -9.56 0.44
N PRO A 11 -21.72 -8.59 0.81
CA PRO A 11 -20.28 -8.83 1.02
C PRO A 11 -19.97 -9.88 2.10
N LEU A 12 -20.82 -9.98 3.13
CA LEU A 12 -20.64 -10.95 4.21
C LEU A 12 -20.78 -12.40 3.75
N ASP A 13 -21.50 -12.66 2.66
CA ASP A 13 -21.67 -14.02 2.11
C ASP A 13 -20.34 -14.57 1.55
N SER A 14 -19.38 -13.69 1.26
CA SER A 14 -18.03 -14.09 0.82
C SER A 14 -17.27 -14.92 1.86
N ILE A 15 -17.64 -14.82 3.15
CA ILE A 15 -17.09 -15.64 4.24
C ILE A 15 -17.29 -17.14 3.95
N SER A 16 -18.41 -17.50 3.32
CA SER A 16 -18.72 -18.90 2.99
C SER A 16 -17.72 -19.53 2.00
N THR A 17 -16.98 -18.73 1.24
CA THR A 17 -15.95 -19.21 0.32
C THR A 17 -14.74 -19.79 1.05
N ASN A 18 -14.50 -19.37 2.29
CA ASN A 18 -13.29 -19.67 3.07
C ASN A 18 -11.98 -19.37 2.31
N ASN A 19 -12.03 -18.48 1.30
CA ASN A 19 -10.90 -18.14 0.45
C ASN A 19 -10.41 -16.72 0.81
N PRO A 20 -9.20 -16.60 1.40
CA PRO A 20 -8.72 -15.31 1.86
C PRO A 20 -8.48 -14.30 0.73
N TYR A 21 -8.22 -14.74 -0.50
CA TYR A 21 -8.06 -13.85 -1.65
C TYR A 21 -9.40 -13.24 -2.08
N VAL A 22 -10.43 -14.08 -2.24
CA VAL A 22 -11.78 -13.62 -2.62
C VAL A 22 -12.33 -12.66 -1.58
N ILE A 23 -12.21 -12.99 -0.30
CA ILE A 23 -12.70 -12.11 0.78
C ILE A 23 -11.90 -10.78 0.79
N THR A 24 -10.59 -10.81 0.55
CA THR A 24 -9.77 -9.58 0.44
C THR A 24 -10.23 -8.70 -0.73
N GLU A 25 -10.53 -9.28 -1.88
CA GLU A 25 -11.05 -8.53 -3.04
C GLU A 25 -12.44 -7.94 -2.74
N VAL A 26 -13.32 -8.68 -2.05
CA VAL A 26 -14.64 -8.18 -1.62
C VAL A 26 -14.49 -7.00 -0.65
N ILE A 27 -13.49 -7.01 0.24
CA ILE A 27 -13.19 -5.87 1.14
C ILE A 27 -12.85 -4.61 0.34
N GLU A 28 -12.04 -4.73 -0.72
CA GLU A 28 -11.68 -3.59 -1.58
C GLU A 28 -12.88 -3.01 -2.33
N LEU A 29 -13.78 -3.88 -2.79
CA LEU A 29 -14.99 -3.50 -3.53
C LEU A 29 -16.12 -2.97 -2.64
N THR A 30 -16.12 -3.32 -1.36
CA THR A 30 -17.13 -2.84 -0.40
C THR A 30 -16.91 -1.35 -0.15
N GLU A 31 -17.97 -0.54 -0.04
CA GLU A 31 -17.84 0.87 0.34
C GLU A 31 -18.01 1.09 1.86
N GLU A 32 -18.90 0.32 2.49
CA GLU A 32 -19.25 0.49 3.89
C GLU A 32 -18.13 0.03 4.85
N ASN A 33 -17.55 0.97 5.59
CA ASN A 33 -16.46 0.70 6.54
C ASN A 33 -16.79 -0.34 7.61
N ARG A 34 -18.04 -0.39 8.10
CA ARG A 34 -18.45 -1.37 9.10
C ARG A 34 -18.35 -2.80 8.56
N THR A 35 -18.83 -3.01 7.34
CA THR A 35 -18.76 -4.30 6.66
C THR A 35 -17.32 -4.69 6.35
N LYS A 36 -16.47 -3.73 5.91
CA LYS A 36 -15.02 -3.97 5.77
C LYS A 36 -14.39 -4.48 7.05
N LEU A 37 -14.65 -3.81 8.18
CA LEU A 37 -14.06 -4.19 9.47
C LEU A 37 -14.47 -5.61 9.90
N ILE A 38 -15.73 -6.00 9.68
CA ILE A 38 -16.19 -7.37 9.99
C ILE A 38 -15.43 -8.40 9.15
N LEU A 39 -15.29 -8.17 7.84
CA LEU A 39 -14.58 -9.07 6.94
C LEU A 39 -13.08 -9.15 7.26
N ILE A 40 -12.44 -8.00 7.52
CA ILE A 40 -11.05 -7.92 7.93
C ILE A 40 -10.84 -8.69 9.24
N ASP A 41 -11.70 -8.49 10.24
CA ASP A 41 -11.60 -9.20 11.52
C ASP A 41 -11.79 -10.70 11.36
N TYR A 42 -12.69 -11.13 10.48
CA TYR A 42 -12.83 -12.53 10.14
C TYR A 42 -11.55 -13.11 9.55
N LEU A 43 -10.94 -12.43 8.57
CA LEU A 43 -9.69 -12.86 7.94
C LEU A 43 -8.55 -12.98 8.95
N LEU A 44 -8.32 -11.93 9.74
CA LEU A 44 -7.22 -11.84 10.70
C LEU A 44 -7.33 -12.90 11.81
N ASN A 45 -8.54 -13.25 12.23
CA ASN A 45 -8.75 -14.19 13.33
C ASN A 45 -8.80 -15.66 12.90
N ASN A 46 -9.15 -15.95 11.64
CA ASN A 46 -9.46 -17.32 11.22
C ASN A 46 -8.57 -17.85 10.10
N LEU A 47 -8.23 -17.02 9.10
CA LEU A 47 -7.64 -17.50 7.84
C LEU A 47 -6.19 -17.07 7.65
N LEU A 48 -5.82 -15.91 8.17
CA LEU A 48 -4.50 -15.31 7.92
C LEU A 48 -3.55 -15.62 9.06
N ASN A 49 -2.39 -16.16 8.71
CA ASN A 49 -1.28 -16.33 9.65
C ASN A 49 0.05 -16.06 8.95
N LEU A 50 1.08 -15.79 9.75
CA LEU A 50 2.39 -15.39 9.27
C LEU A 50 3.09 -16.44 8.39
N ASN A 51 2.74 -17.72 8.51
CA ASN A 51 3.40 -18.79 7.78
C ASN A 51 2.80 -19.04 6.40
N ASN A 52 1.48 -18.92 6.29
CA ASN A 52 0.77 -19.32 5.07
C ASN A 52 0.43 -18.12 4.18
N TYR A 53 0.15 -16.95 4.77
CA TYR A 53 -0.31 -15.78 4.03
C TYR A 53 0.32 -14.47 4.55
N PRO A 54 1.67 -14.37 4.59
CA PRO A 54 2.33 -13.19 5.12
C PRO A 54 1.92 -11.91 4.40
N TYR A 55 1.81 -11.93 3.07
CA TYR A 55 1.39 -10.74 2.32
C TYR A 55 -0.04 -10.31 2.67
N LEU A 56 -1.03 -11.21 2.59
CA LEU A 56 -2.42 -10.88 2.90
C LEU A 56 -2.62 -10.47 4.36
N LEU A 57 -1.87 -11.08 5.29
CA LEU A 57 -1.89 -10.70 6.71
C LEU A 57 -1.44 -9.25 6.89
N GLY A 58 -0.29 -8.88 6.30
CA GLY A 58 0.18 -7.50 6.33
C GLY A 58 -0.80 -6.53 5.68
N TYR A 59 -1.36 -6.93 4.53
CA TYR A 59 -2.30 -6.11 3.79
C TYR A 59 -3.59 -5.84 4.56
N ASN A 60 -4.19 -6.87 5.16
CA ASN A 60 -5.42 -6.69 5.94
C ASN A 60 -5.19 -5.91 7.24
N LEU A 61 -4.01 -6.02 7.87
CA LEU A 61 -3.64 -5.15 9.00
C LEU A 61 -3.49 -3.68 8.56
N TYR A 62 -2.88 -3.44 7.39
CA TYR A 62 -2.76 -2.11 6.81
C TYR A 62 -4.14 -1.50 6.47
N LEU A 63 -5.04 -2.28 5.84
CA LEU A 63 -6.42 -1.86 5.60
C LEU A 63 -7.15 -1.51 6.89
N LYS A 64 -7.02 -2.37 7.93
CA LYS A 64 -7.61 -2.09 9.25
C LYS A 64 -7.08 -0.79 9.85
N ALA A 65 -5.79 -0.52 9.69
CA ALA A 65 -5.16 0.70 10.19
C ALA A 65 -5.76 1.96 9.54
N ASN A 66 -6.04 1.91 8.23
CA ASN A 66 -6.66 3.02 7.49
C ASN A 66 -8.12 3.30 7.89
N LEU A 67 -8.78 2.31 8.50
CA LEU A 67 -10.15 2.42 9.01
C LEU A 67 -10.21 2.76 10.52
N SER A 68 -9.06 2.84 11.19
CA SER A 68 -8.95 2.99 12.64
C SER A 68 -8.61 4.42 13.08
N GLU A 69 -9.00 4.79 14.30
CA GLU A 69 -8.53 6.03 14.95
C GLU A 69 -7.02 6.02 15.20
N ASP A 70 -6.42 7.21 15.34
CA ASP A 70 -4.96 7.44 15.36
C ASP A 70 -4.16 6.51 16.29
N LYS A 71 -4.62 6.28 17.52
CA LYS A 71 -3.88 5.42 18.47
C LYS A 71 -3.85 3.95 18.02
N ASN A 72 -4.97 3.46 17.50
CA ASN A 72 -5.08 2.08 17.02
C ASN A 72 -4.39 1.92 15.67
N ARG A 73 -4.45 2.96 14.82
CA ARG A 73 -3.77 3.01 13.53
C ARG A 73 -2.27 2.75 13.67
N ILE A 74 -1.56 3.47 14.55
CA ILE A 74 -0.10 3.29 14.72
C ILE A 74 0.22 1.85 15.15
N SER A 75 -0.52 1.30 16.11
CA SER A 75 -0.30 -0.07 16.58
C SER A 75 -0.52 -1.11 15.47
N LEU A 76 -1.52 -0.91 14.61
CA LEU A 76 -1.81 -1.79 13.48
C LEU A 76 -0.74 -1.70 12.39
N LEU A 77 -0.24 -0.49 12.09
CA LEU A 77 0.87 -0.30 11.15
C LEU A 77 2.16 -0.97 11.65
N GLU A 78 2.46 -0.84 12.95
CA GLU A 78 3.58 -1.55 13.59
C GLU A 78 3.46 -3.07 13.44
N GLN A 79 2.27 -3.61 13.70
CA GLN A 79 2.00 -5.04 13.53
C GLN A 79 2.10 -5.49 12.07
N ALA A 80 1.67 -4.67 11.11
CA ALA A 80 1.73 -4.96 9.68
C ALA A 80 3.16 -5.09 9.14
N LYS A 81 4.16 -4.42 9.76
CA LYS A 81 5.56 -4.50 9.32
C LYS A 81 6.10 -5.92 9.32
N ILE A 82 5.79 -6.73 10.35
CA ILE A 82 6.31 -8.11 10.50
C ILE A 82 5.91 -9.02 9.32
N PRO A 83 4.61 -9.19 9.01
CA PRO A 83 4.17 -9.99 7.89
C PRO A 83 4.68 -9.47 6.55
N PHE A 84 4.71 -8.15 6.32
CA PHE A 84 5.27 -7.63 5.07
C PHE A 84 6.78 -7.86 4.94
N LYS A 85 7.56 -7.71 6.02
CA LYS A 85 9.00 -8.04 6.01
C LYS A 85 9.25 -9.50 5.66
N LYS A 86 8.34 -10.40 6.03
CA LYS A 86 8.43 -11.81 5.60
C LYS A 86 8.05 -11.97 4.12
N ALA A 87 7.02 -11.25 3.67
CA ALA A 87 6.57 -11.27 2.28
C ALA A 87 7.58 -10.65 1.29
N THR A 88 8.55 -9.83 1.73
CA THR A 88 9.61 -9.33 0.84
C THR A 88 10.55 -10.42 0.34
N SER A 89 10.58 -11.57 1.00
CA SER A 89 11.34 -12.76 0.60
C SER A 89 10.57 -13.70 -0.34
N ASP A 90 9.28 -13.43 -0.59
CA ASP A 90 8.42 -14.21 -1.49
C ASP A 90 8.48 -13.63 -2.91
N PHE A 91 8.82 -14.46 -3.91
CA PHE A 91 9.04 -13.99 -5.29
C PHE A 91 7.79 -13.32 -5.89
N GLU A 92 6.59 -13.83 -5.60
CA GLU A 92 5.35 -13.33 -6.21
C GLU A 92 4.95 -11.96 -5.66
N ASN A 93 5.10 -11.77 -4.34
CA ASN A 93 4.58 -10.59 -3.64
C ASN A 93 5.65 -9.61 -3.17
N ALA A 94 6.95 -9.91 -3.38
CA ALA A 94 8.05 -9.14 -2.80
C ALA A 94 7.96 -7.63 -3.07
N MET A 95 7.67 -7.23 -4.31
CA MET A 95 7.64 -5.81 -4.68
C MET A 95 6.40 -5.10 -4.15
N PHE A 96 5.25 -5.77 -4.12
CA PHE A 96 4.05 -5.25 -3.47
C PHE A 96 4.28 -5.07 -1.96
N ALA A 97 4.88 -6.07 -1.30
CA ALA A 97 5.21 -6.00 0.12
C ALA A 97 6.19 -4.84 0.42
N LYS A 98 7.22 -4.63 -0.41
CA LYS A 98 8.13 -3.48 -0.30
C LYS A 98 7.41 -2.15 -0.45
N ALA A 99 6.50 -2.03 -1.42
CA ALA A 99 5.70 -0.82 -1.63
C ALA A 99 4.84 -0.50 -0.39
N TYR A 100 4.12 -1.49 0.16
CA TYR A 100 3.34 -1.27 1.39
C TYR A 100 4.23 -0.98 2.61
N LEU A 101 5.39 -1.62 2.74
CA LEU A 101 6.36 -1.27 3.80
C LEU A 101 6.83 0.17 3.67
N ALA A 102 7.12 0.65 2.46
CA ALA A 102 7.52 2.04 2.24
C ALA A 102 6.42 3.01 2.72
N HIS A 103 5.15 2.74 2.38
CA HIS A 103 4.02 3.52 2.89
C HIS A 103 3.92 3.48 4.42
N ILE A 104 4.02 2.29 5.02
CA ILE A 104 3.97 2.14 6.48
C ILE A 104 5.11 2.91 7.16
N TYR A 105 6.34 2.80 6.66
CA TYR A 105 7.47 3.54 7.20
C TYR A 105 7.29 5.05 7.07
N TYR A 106 6.74 5.51 5.94
CA TYR A 106 6.42 6.92 5.76
C TYR A 106 5.38 7.41 6.80
N ASP A 107 4.29 6.66 6.97
CA ASP A 107 3.23 6.95 7.92
C ASP A 107 3.71 7.00 9.38
N LEU A 108 4.68 6.13 9.71
CA LEU A 108 5.34 6.07 11.01
C LEU A 108 6.49 7.07 11.15
N LYS A 109 6.74 7.92 10.12
CA LYS A 109 7.82 8.91 10.05
C LYS A 109 9.23 8.30 10.11
N GLU A 110 9.37 7.04 9.73
CA GLU A 110 10.63 6.31 9.58
C GLU A 110 11.23 6.52 8.17
N PHE A 111 11.53 7.77 7.83
CA PHE A 111 11.83 8.16 6.44
C PHE A 111 13.06 7.46 5.83
N ASN A 112 14.09 7.13 6.62
CA ASN A 112 15.24 6.36 6.12
C ASN A 112 14.82 4.94 5.69
N HIS A 113 14.07 4.22 6.53
CA HIS A 113 13.57 2.89 6.17
C HIS A 113 12.59 2.94 4.98
N CYS A 114 11.82 4.03 4.84
CA CYS A 114 11.00 4.26 3.67
C CYS A 114 11.86 4.31 2.39
N LEU A 115 12.92 5.13 2.37
CA LEU A 115 13.86 5.20 1.25
C LEU A 115 14.51 3.84 0.94
N ASP A 116 14.99 3.13 1.98
CA ASP A 116 15.61 1.81 1.82
C ASP A 116 14.69 0.80 1.12
N MET A 117 13.38 0.85 1.41
CA MET A 117 12.39 -0.02 0.74
C MET A 117 12.15 0.41 -0.70
N ILE A 118 12.05 1.71 -0.95
CA ILE A 118 11.81 2.27 -2.29
C ILE A 118 12.96 1.94 -3.24
N GLU A 119 14.21 2.05 -2.78
CA GLU A 119 15.41 1.79 -3.59
C GLU A 119 15.55 0.31 -4.01
N GLN A 120 14.88 -0.60 -3.29
CA GLN A 120 14.84 -2.01 -3.61
C GLN A 120 13.75 -2.40 -4.63
N ILE A 121 12.95 -1.44 -5.09
CA ILE A 121 11.92 -1.64 -6.11
C ILE A 121 12.51 -1.21 -7.46
N PRO A 122 12.60 -2.10 -8.46
CA PRO A 122 13.12 -1.74 -9.78
C PRO A 122 12.34 -0.60 -10.42
N ASP A 123 13.03 0.24 -11.17
CA ASP A 123 12.39 1.35 -11.88
C ASP A 123 11.28 0.86 -12.83
N ASN A 124 10.11 1.49 -12.69
CA ASN A 124 8.90 1.22 -13.45
C ASN A 124 8.44 -0.24 -13.33
N TYR A 125 8.64 -0.87 -12.17
CA TYR A 125 8.27 -2.26 -11.94
C TYR A 125 6.77 -2.47 -12.16
N PHE A 126 5.92 -1.62 -11.57
CA PHE A 126 4.47 -1.79 -11.61
C PHE A 126 3.86 -1.48 -12.99
N LEU A 127 4.46 -0.54 -13.72
CA LEU A 127 4.14 -0.24 -15.12
C LEU A 127 4.41 -1.44 -16.03
N LYS A 128 5.47 -2.22 -15.78
CA LYS A 128 5.86 -3.37 -16.60
C LYS A 128 5.00 -4.63 -16.35
N LEU A 129 4.14 -4.62 -15.34
CA LEU A 129 3.19 -5.70 -15.10
C LEU A 129 2.10 -5.70 -16.19
N SER A 130 1.48 -6.86 -16.42
CA SER A 130 0.35 -6.99 -17.37
C SER A 130 -0.84 -6.10 -17.01
N SER A 131 -0.99 -5.78 -15.72
CA SER A 131 -2.01 -4.85 -15.21
C SER A 131 -1.64 -3.37 -15.34
N HIS A 132 -0.44 -3.04 -15.83
CA HIS A 132 0.04 -1.67 -16.10
C HIS A 132 -0.22 -0.68 -14.94
N GLN A 133 0.15 -1.03 -13.71
CA GLN A 133 -0.18 -0.25 -12.50
C GLN A 133 0.77 0.95 -12.30
N ASN A 134 0.89 1.81 -13.30
CA ASN A 134 1.79 2.97 -13.31
C ASN A 134 1.55 3.92 -12.13
N TRP A 135 0.31 4.03 -11.65
CA TRP A 135 -0.04 4.82 -10.49
C TRP A 135 0.77 4.45 -9.23
N ARG A 136 1.17 3.18 -9.06
CA ARG A 136 2.02 2.74 -7.94
C ARG A 136 3.45 3.25 -8.08
N ASP A 137 4.01 3.20 -9.29
CA ASP A 137 5.34 3.75 -9.55
C ASP A 137 5.36 5.26 -9.28
N LEU A 138 4.33 6.00 -9.72
CA LEU A 138 4.18 7.42 -9.42
C LEU A 138 4.07 7.66 -7.90
N LYS A 139 3.26 6.86 -7.20
CA LYS A 139 3.08 7.00 -5.76
C LYS A 139 4.37 6.78 -4.96
N ILE A 140 5.15 5.78 -5.37
CA ILE A 140 6.45 5.46 -4.76
C ILE A 140 7.45 6.59 -5.00
N GLN A 141 7.46 7.19 -6.20
CA GLN A 141 8.31 8.35 -6.47
C GLN A 141 7.88 9.59 -5.69
N GLU A 142 6.57 9.81 -5.51
CA GLU A 142 6.06 10.85 -4.63
C GLU A 142 6.60 10.69 -3.19
N LEU A 143 6.49 9.47 -2.63
CA LEU A 143 7.01 9.18 -1.30
C LEU A 143 8.52 9.39 -1.19
N LYS A 144 9.28 9.02 -2.24
CA LYS A 144 10.73 9.26 -2.29
C LYS A 144 11.05 10.75 -2.17
N ILE A 145 10.41 11.59 -3.00
CA ILE A 145 10.56 13.05 -2.96
C ILE A 145 10.21 13.58 -1.56
N CYS A 146 9.12 13.10 -0.99
CA CYS A 146 8.68 13.49 0.35
C CYS A 146 9.72 13.14 1.42
N CYS A 147 10.29 11.95 1.39
CA CYS A 147 11.34 11.52 2.31
C CYS A 147 12.60 12.36 2.17
N LEU A 148 13.04 12.65 0.94
CA LEU A 148 14.21 13.49 0.68
C LEU A 148 14.05 14.90 1.28
N ILE A 149 12.87 15.52 1.12
CA ILE A 149 12.56 16.81 1.75
C ILE A 149 12.61 16.69 3.29
N LYS A 150 11.96 15.68 3.87
CA LYS A 150 11.90 15.49 5.33
C LYS A 150 13.27 15.25 5.96
N LEU A 151 14.14 14.53 5.25
CA LEU A 151 15.51 14.24 5.67
C LEU A 151 16.50 15.35 5.30
N LYS A 152 16.07 16.38 4.56
CA LYS A 152 16.91 17.46 4.03
C LYS A 152 18.05 16.95 3.14
N ILE A 153 17.79 15.91 2.36
CA ILE A 153 18.71 15.33 1.40
C ILE A 153 18.38 15.92 0.02
N PHE A 154 19.24 16.80 -0.48
CA PHE A 154 18.99 17.54 -1.73
C PHE A 154 19.94 17.20 -2.88
N SER A 155 20.83 16.21 -2.70
CA SER A 155 21.63 15.68 -3.78
C SER A 155 20.74 15.14 -4.90
N ASP A 156 20.93 15.64 -6.12
CA ASP A 156 20.15 15.29 -7.32
C ASP A 156 18.64 15.53 -7.22
N PHE A 157 18.18 16.30 -6.22
CA PHE A 157 16.75 16.47 -5.96
C PHE A 157 16.01 17.11 -7.14
N GLU A 158 16.62 18.12 -7.78
CA GLU A 158 16.05 18.76 -8.98
C GLU A 158 15.82 17.74 -10.11
N PHE A 159 16.79 16.84 -10.32
CA PHE A 159 16.68 15.79 -11.33
C PHE A 159 15.58 14.79 -10.98
N ILE A 160 15.49 14.36 -9.72
CA ILE A 160 14.44 13.44 -9.23
C ILE A 160 13.06 14.07 -9.41
N LEU A 161 12.89 15.32 -9.00
CA LEU A 161 11.64 16.06 -9.14
C LEU A 161 11.26 16.24 -10.61
N HIS A 162 12.21 16.63 -11.47
CA HIS A 162 11.98 16.76 -12.90
C HIS A 162 11.57 15.42 -13.53
N SER A 163 12.25 14.32 -13.17
CA SER A 163 11.91 12.97 -13.63
C SER A 163 10.48 12.58 -13.23
N TYR A 164 10.09 12.87 -11.98
CA TYR A 164 8.73 12.63 -11.50
C TYR A 164 7.68 13.42 -12.28
N LEU A 165 7.89 14.73 -12.48
CA LEU A 165 6.99 15.58 -13.26
C LEU A 165 6.88 15.13 -14.74
N LEU A 166 7.99 14.68 -15.32
CA LEU A 166 8.02 14.12 -16.67
C LEU A 166 7.26 12.79 -16.77
N LYS A 167 7.30 11.95 -15.74
CA LYS A 167 6.48 10.72 -15.68
C LYS A 167 5.00 11.06 -15.59
N ILE A 168 4.61 12.03 -14.75
CA ILE A 168 3.22 12.50 -14.66
C ILE A 168 2.72 13.00 -16.02
N SER A 169 3.48 13.87 -16.69
CA SER A 169 3.04 14.47 -17.96
C SER A 169 2.87 13.48 -19.11
N ARG A 170 3.45 12.28 -18.99
CA ARG A 170 3.34 11.18 -19.96
C ARG A 170 2.32 10.12 -19.55
N SER A 171 1.74 10.22 -18.36
CA SER A 171 0.82 9.22 -17.82
C SER A 171 -0.62 9.53 -18.26
N SER A 172 -1.44 8.48 -18.36
CA SER A 172 -2.89 8.62 -18.51
C SER A 172 -3.47 9.33 -17.28
N GLU A 173 -4.52 10.14 -17.47
CA GLU A 173 -5.20 10.83 -16.37
C GLU A 173 -5.70 9.86 -15.29
N HIS A 174 -6.14 8.66 -15.69
CA HIS A 174 -6.59 7.61 -14.79
C HIS A 174 -5.47 6.97 -13.95
N ASP A 175 -4.21 7.15 -14.35
CA ASP A 175 -3.04 6.58 -13.67
C ASP A 175 -2.34 7.58 -12.76
N ILE A 176 -2.76 8.84 -12.70
CA ILE A 176 -2.11 9.87 -11.88
C ILE A 176 -2.78 9.89 -10.50
N PRO A 177 -2.14 9.37 -9.44
CA PRO A 177 -2.71 9.45 -8.10
C PRO A 177 -2.72 10.89 -7.61
N VAL A 178 -3.69 11.23 -6.75
CA VAL A 178 -3.70 12.53 -6.06
C VAL A 178 -2.45 12.62 -5.16
N PRO A 179 -1.60 13.65 -5.31
CA PRO A 179 -0.33 13.76 -4.58
C PRO A 179 -0.54 14.33 -3.17
N ILE A 180 -1.21 13.57 -2.30
CA ILE A 180 -1.63 14.00 -0.96
C ILE A 180 -0.41 14.34 -0.09
N GLU A 181 0.61 13.50 -0.08
CA GLU A 181 1.78 13.57 0.78
C GLU A 181 2.67 14.74 0.37
N LEU A 182 2.89 14.90 -0.94
CA LEU A 182 3.63 16.04 -1.47
C LEU A 182 2.89 17.35 -1.20
N SER A 183 1.57 17.38 -1.40
CA SER A 183 0.73 18.55 -1.07
C SER A 183 0.84 18.92 0.40
N ASN A 184 0.80 17.93 1.30
CA ASN A 184 0.92 18.12 2.74
C ASN A 184 2.32 18.61 3.14
N ILE A 185 3.39 18.14 2.49
CA ILE A 185 4.73 18.66 2.73
C ILE A 185 4.84 20.12 2.30
N MET A 186 4.39 20.45 1.08
CA MET A 186 4.49 21.81 0.55
C MET A 186 3.79 22.84 1.43
N LYS A 187 2.61 22.50 1.98
CA LYS A 187 1.88 23.36 2.94
C LYS A 187 2.66 23.67 4.22
N ASN A 188 3.63 22.83 4.56
CA ASN A 188 4.40 22.90 5.80
C ASN A 188 5.85 23.38 5.60
N ILE A 189 6.25 23.71 4.37
CA ILE A 189 7.53 24.37 4.11
C ILE A 189 7.37 25.86 4.49
N LYS A 190 8.13 26.30 5.48
CA LYS A 190 8.24 27.71 5.90
C LYS A 190 9.53 28.30 5.38
#